data_AF-M0HL20-F1
#
_entry.id   AF-M0HL20-F1
#
_cell.length_a   1.000
_cell.length_b   1.000
_cell.length_c   1.000
_cell.angle_alpha   90.00
_cell.angle_beta   90.00
_cell.angle_gamma   90.00
#
_symmetry.space_group_name_H-M   'P 1'
#
loop_
_entity.id
_entity.type
_entity.pdbx_description
1 polymer ?
#
loop_
_entity_poly.entity_id
_entity_poly.type
_entity_poly.pdbx_seq_one_letter_code
_entity_poly.pdbx_strand_id
1 'polypeptide(L)'
;MDSNTKIERLVEGAAWAVWVGTHRDGECKAVTADTEKDAREKALDSSEYDEVYHVDGPYQNSEPAHFEFTFYTEHRETVVVEAPNEEYAKESADSERTYRGELIQTTHTDVRRVPKERDD
;
A
#
# COMPACT_ATOMS: atom_id res chain seq x y z
N MET A 1 28.82 12.07 -32.83
CA MET A 1 29.10 11.31 -31.59
C MET A 1 28.46 12.11 -30.49
N ASP A 2 27.14 11.94 -30.33
CA ASP A 2 26.37 12.72 -29.37
C ASP A 2 26.40 11.97 -28.04
N SER A 3 27.13 12.54 -27.09
CA SER A 3 27.23 12.06 -25.72
C SER A 3 25.85 12.10 -25.09
N ASN A 4 25.22 10.93 -25.05
CA ASN A 4 23.98 10.68 -24.34
C ASN A 4 24.31 10.58 -22.84
N THR A 5 24.64 11.73 -22.22
CA THR A 5 24.85 11.80 -20.78
C THR A 5 23.49 11.66 -20.10
N LYS A 6 23.17 10.43 -19.73
CA LYS A 6 22.10 10.09 -18.79
C LYS A 6 22.46 10.79 -17.48
N ILE A 7 21.80 11.90 -17.18
CA ILE A 7 21.90 12.56 -15.88
C ILE A 7 21.22 11.61 -14.89
N GLU A 8 22.00 10.70 -14.30
CA GLU A 8 21.60 10.02 -13.07
C GLU A 8 21.46 11.13 -12.04
N ARG A 9 20.23 11.48 -11.66
CA ARG A 9 19.99 12.28 -10.45
C ARG A 9 20.61 11.48 -9.31
N LEU A 10 21.77 11.92 -8.84
CA LEU A 10 22.26 11.57 -7.52
C LEU A 10 21.19 12.04 -6.55
N VAL A 11 20.45 11.10 -5.97
CA VAL A 11 19.51 11.41 -4.89
C VAL A 11 20.37 11.92 -3.74
N GLU A 12 20.28 13.21 -3.43
CA GLU A 12 20.97 13.81 -2.29
C GLU A 12 20.31 13.27 -1.00
N GLY A 13 20.94 12.24 -0.42
CA GLY A 13 20.52 11.59 0.83
C GLY A 13 19.99 10.17 0.66
N ALA A 14 19.98 9.40 1.74
CA ALA A 14 19.43 8.04 1.74
C ALA A 14 17.90 8.07 1.87
N ALA A 15 17.23 7.05 1.33
CA ALA A 15 15.80 6.88 1.55
C ALA A 15 15.53 6.14 2.86
N TRP A 16 14.45 6.51 3.53
CA TRP A 16 13.99 5.92 4.78
C TRP A 16 12.49 5.66 4.69
N ALA A 17 12.03 4.58 5.31
CA ALA A 17 10.62 4.32 5.57
C ALA A 17 10.37 4.57 7.06
N VAL A 18 9.55 5.55 7.38
CA VAL A 18 9.28 5.99 8.74
C VAL A 18 7.82 5.73 9.06
N TRP A 19 7.57 4.95 10.09
CA TRP A 19 6.22 4.62 10.53
C TRP A 19 5.81 5.53 11.68
N VAL A 20 4.80 6.36 11.43
CA VAL A 20 4.28 7.38 12.34
C VAL A 20 2.91 6.97 12.89
N GLY A 21 2.56 7.39 14.10
CA GLY A 21 1.35 6.98 14.82
C GLY A 21 1.55 5.69 15.62
N THR A 22 0.54 4.82 15.66
CA THR A 22 0.64 3.51 16.34
C THR A 22 0.73 2.35 15.35
N HIS A 23 1.05 1.15 15.84
CA HIS A 23 1.03 -0.06 15.01
C HIS A 23 -0.36 -0.38 14.41
N ARG A 24 -1.47 0.17 14.93
CA ARG A 24 -2.82 -0.16 14.45
C ARG A 24 -3.37 0.79 13.40
N ASP A 25 -3.07 2.07 13.54
CA ASP A 25 -3.65 3.16 12.76
C ASP A 25 -2.60 4.05 12.08
N GLY A 26 -1.32 3.82 12.37
CA GLY A 26 -0.22 4.59 11.79
C GLY A 26 -0.06 4.41 10.29
N GLU A 27 0.77 5.27 9.71
CA GLU A 27 1.08 5.28 8.30
C GLU A 27 2.59 5.20 8.06
N CYS A 28 2.99 4.75 6.86
CA CYS A 28 4.38 4.73 6.44
C CYS A 28 4.69 5.93 5.55
N LYS A 29 5.62 6.79 5.97
CA LYS A 29 6.18 7.90 5.18
C LYS A 29 7.53 7.50 4.62
N ALA A 30 7.65 7.51 3.29
CA ALA A 30 8.94 7.40 2.63
C ALA A 30 9.57 8.80 2.49
N VAL A 31 10.78 9.01 3.02
CA VAL A 31 11.47 10.31 3.03
C VAL A 31 12.95 10.17 2.64
N THR A 32 13.55 11.26 2.16
CA THR A 32 15.00 11.34 1.93
C THR A 32 15.66 12.15 3.05
N ALA A 33 16.69 11.58 3.68
CA ALA A 33 17.41 12.22 4.77
C ALA A 33 18.83 11.64 4.92
N ASP A 34 19.75 12.44 5.46
CA ASP A 34 21.13 12.02 5.72
C ASP A 34 21.26 11.23 7.03
N THR A 35 20.35 11.47 7.98
CA THR A 35 20.32 10.80 9.29
C THR A 35 18.93 10.29 9.62
N GLU A 36 18.86 9.28 10.50
CA GLU A 36 17.59 8.78 11.03
C GLU A 36 16.80 9.89 11.76
N LYS A 37 17.51 10.77 12.47
CA LYS A 37 16.89 11.88 13.20
C LYS A 37 16.15 12.82 12.23
N ASP A 38 16.80 13.23 11.15
CA ASP A 38 16.18 14.10 10.15
C ASP A 38 15.06 13.37 9.39
N ALA A 39 15.17 12.06 9.20
CA ALA A 39 14.10 11.24 8.61
C ALA A 39 12.84 11.25 9.49
N ARG A 40 13.01 11.09 10.81
CA ARG A 40 11.92 11.16 11.79
C ARG A 40 11.23 12.52 11.78
N GLU A 41 12.01 13.60 11.85
CA GLU A 41 11.48 14.98 11.83
C GLU A 41 10.69 15.25 10.54
N LYS A 42 11.26 14.92 9.36
CA LYS A 42 10.57 15.10 8.07
C LYS A 42 9.29 14.26 7.94
N ALA A 43 9.28 13.05 8.50
CA ALA A 43 8.09 12.20 8.46
C ALA A 43 6.96 12.79 9.30
N LEU A 44 7.27 13.24 10.52
CA LEU A 44 6.31 13.90 11.43
C LEU A 44 5.77 15.20 10.85
N ASP A 45 6.62 16.05 10.25
CA ASP A 45 6.20 17.30 9.61
C ASP A 45 5.17 17.11 8.48
N SER A 46 5.12 15.91 7.89
CA SER A 46 4.23 15.56 6.78
C SER A 46 3.07 14.65 7.18
N SER A 47 2.87 14.44 8.48
CA SER A 47 1.86 13.56 9.04
C SER A 47 0.96 14.31 10.02
N GLU A 48 -0.23 13.77 10.25
CA GLU A 48 -1.12 14.23 11.34
C GLU A 48 -0.73 13.63 12.70
N TYR A 49 0.16 12.63 12.71
CA TYR A 49 0.68 11.98 13.92
C TYR A 49 1.88 12.74 14.50
N ASP A 50 2.04 12.66 15.81
CA ASP A 50 3.11 13.33 16.57
C ASP A 50 4.21 12.37 17.09
N GLU A 51 4.07 11.07 16.83
CA GLU A 51 5.03 10.05 17.25
C GLU A 51 5.51 9.14 16.10
N VAL A 52 6.77 8.67 16.22
CA VAL A 52 7.37 7.65 15.33
C VAL A 52 7.57 6.37 16.13
N TYR A 53 6.94 5.28 15.70
CA TYR A 53 7.08 3.98 16.38
C TYR A 53 8.12 3.07 15.73
N HIS A 54 8.45 3.24 14.45
CA HIS A 54 9.42 2.40 13.74
C HIS A 54 10.09 3.13 12.58
N VAL A 55 11.34 2.78 12.29
CA VAL A 55 12.11 3.32 11.14
C VAL A 55 12.88 2.18 10.48
N ASP A 56 12.72 2.05 9.16
CA ASP A 56 13.53 1.18 8.31
C ASP A 56 14.44 2.01 7.38
N GLY A 57 15.73 1.66 7.32
CA GLY A 57 16.73 2.34 6.51
C GLY A 57 18.10 2.45 7.20
N PRO A 58 19.06 3.20 6.62
CA PRO A 58 18.97 3.90 5.34
C PRO A 58 19.02 2.95 4.14
N TYR A 59 18.14 3.17 3.16
CA TYR A 59 18.20 2.52 1.84
C TYR A 59 19.03 3.38 0.88
N GLN A 60 20.23 2.91 0.57
CA GLN A 60 21.14 3.57 -0.37
C GLN A 60 20.63 3.46 -1.81
N ASN A 61 20.89 4.49 -2.63
CA ASN A 61 20.50 4.54 -4.05
C ASN A 61 19.01 4.28 -4.32
N SER A 62 18.15 4.66 -3.38
CA SER A 62 16.70 4.46 -3.46
C SER A 62 15.97 5.79 -3.40
N GLU A 63 14.84 5.90 -4.09
CA GLU A 63 13.98 7.09 -4.07
C GLU A 63 12.68 6.79 -3.34
N PRO A 64 12.21 7.68 -2.44
CA PRO A 64 10.85 7.63 -1.94
C PRO A 64 9.81 7.59 -3.07
N ALA A 65 8.80 6.74 -2.90
CA ALA A 65 7.79 6.49 -3.90
C ALA A 65 6.50 5.97 -3.26
N HIS A 66 5.36 6.24 -3.88
CA HIS A 66 4.11 5.58 -3.54
C HIS A 66 3.94 4.35 -4.42
N PHE A 67 3.51 3.24 -3.83
CA PHE A 67 3.24 2.00 -4.53
C PHE A 67 1.80 1.59 -4.27
N GLU A 68 1.09 1.28 -5.35
CA GLU A 68 -0.23 0.66 -5.27
C GLU A 68 -0.08 -0.83 -5.53
N PHE A 69 -0.65 -1.63 -4.64
CA PHE A 69 -0.71 -3.08 -4.74
C PHE A 69 -2.16 -3.50 -4.98
N THR A 70 -2.39 -4.24 -6.06
CA THR A 70 -3.69 -4.88 -6.32
C THR A 70 -3.53 -6.39 -6.20
N PHE A 71 -4.28 -7.00 -5.28
CA PHE A 71 -4.29 -8.44 -5.08
C PHE A 71 -5.51 -9.05 -5.77
N TYR A 72 -5.27 -10.02 -6.64
CA TYR A 72 -6.33 -10.84 -7.24
C TYR A 72 -6.43 -12.12 -6.45
N THR A 73 -7.62 -12.37 -5.90
CA THR A 73 -7.81 -13.42 -4.92
C THR A 73 -8.96 -14.33 -5.30
N GLU A 74 -8.77 -15.62 -5.09
CA GLU A 74 -9.87 -16.58 -5.06
C GLU A 74 -10.62 -16.45 -3.74
N HIS A 75 -11.94 -16.33 -3.86
CA HIS A 75 -12.85 -16.11 -2.75
C HIS A 75 -13.94 -17.18 -2.76
N ARG A 76 -14.26 -17.71 -1.58
CA ARG A 76 -15.36 -18.65 -1.39
C ARG A 76 -16.42 -18.04 -0.49
N GLU A 77 -17.65 -18.03 -0.98
CA GLU A 77 -18.85 -17.68 -0.22
C GLU A 77 -19.76 -18.90 -0.09
N THR A 78 -20.40 -19.05 1.06
CA THR A 78 -21.42 -20.09 1.28
C THR A 78 -22.73 -19.40 1.64
N VAL A 79 -23.71 -19.48 0.74
CA VAL A 79 -25.05 -18.93 0.93
C VAL A 79 -26.01 -20.09 1.14
N VAL A 80 -26.83 -20.01 2.20
CA VAL A 80 -27.85 -21.01 2.51
C VAL A 80 -29.21 -20.33 2.40
N VAL A 81 -30.05 -20.83 1.50
CA VAL A 81 -31.42 -20.32 1.30
C VAL A 81 -32.41 -21.48 1.40
N GLU A 82 -33.58 -21.19 1.95
CA GLU A 82 -34.74 -22.08 1.91
C GLU A 82 -35.63 -21.65 0.73
N ALA A 83 -35.98 -22.60 -0.14
CA ALA A 83 -36.67 -22.30 -1.40
C ALA A 83 -37.60 -23.44 -1.83
N PRO A 84 -38.70 -23.14 -2.54
CA PRO A 84 -39.66 -24.14 -2.99
C PRO A 84 -39.14 -25.02 -4.14
N ASN A 85 -38.09 -24.59 -4.86
CA ASN A 85 -37.40 -25.37 -5.90
C ASN A 85 -35.97 -24.84 -6.14
N GLU A 86 -35.18 -25.60 -6.90
CA GLU A 86 -33.76 -25.30 -7.16
C GLU A 86 -33.55 -24.05 -8.02
N GLU A 87 -34.44 -23.77 -8.98
CA GLU A 87 -34.33 -22.60 -9.86
C GLU A 87 -34.45 -21.30 -9.05
N TYR A 88 -35.49 -21.22 -8.21
CA TYR A 88 -35.68 -20.10 -7.28
C TYR A 88 -34.55 -20.00 -6.26
N ALA A 89 -34.03 -21.14 -5.78
CA ALA A 89 -32.91 -21.16 -4.83
C ALA A 89 -31.64 -20.53 -5.43
N LYS A 90 -31.34 -20.78 -6.71
CA LYS A 90 -30.17 -20.22 -7.40
C LYS A 90 -30.27 -18.70 -7.53
N GLU A 91 -31.42 -18.20 -7.97
CA GLU A 91 -31.66 -16.76 -8.10
C GLU A 91 -31.60 -16.04 -6.75
N SER A 92 -32.18 -16.66 -5.72
CA SER A 92 -32.15 -16.13 -4.36
C SER A 92 -30.73 -16.14 -3.78
N ALA A 93 -29.99 -17.24 -3.97
CA ALA A 93 -28.62 -17.36 -3.48
C ALA A 93 -27.67 -16.35 -4.16
N ASP A 94 -27.86 -16.04 -5.44
CA ASP A 94 -27.06 -15.00 -6.13
C ASP A 94 -27.42 -13.59 -5.66
N SER A 95 -28.71 -13.34 -5.37
CA SER A 95 -29.18 -12.04 -4.84
C SER A 95 -28.71 -11.76 -3.41
N GLU A 96 -28.55 -12.81 -2.60
CA GLU A 96 -28.08 -12.73 -1.21
C GLU A 96 -26.56 -12.70 -1.08
N ARG A 97 -25.82 -12.63 -2.20
CA ARG A 97 -24.35 -12.55 -2.16
C ARG A 97 -23.89 -11.23 -1.54
N THR A 98 -22.99 -11.35 -0.60
CA THR A 98 -22.33 -10.22 0.07
C THR A 98 -21.00 -9.87 -0.58
N TYR A 99 -20.44 -10.78 -1.39
CA TYR A 99 -19.08 -10.70 -1.94
C TYR A 99 -17.99 -10.56 -0.86
N ARG A 100 -18.32 -10.95 0.38
CA ARG A 100 -17.47 -10.89 1.57
C ARG A 100 -17.43 -12.26 2.24
N GLY A 101 -16.64 -13.15 1.70
CA GLY A 101 -16.42 -14.49 2.25
C GLY A 101 -14.94 -14.78 2.44
N GLU A 102 -14.59 -16.06 2.48
CA GLU A 102 -13.26 -16.50 2.86
C GLU A 102 -12.27 -16.28 1.72
N LEU A 103 -11.17 -15.61 2.05
CA LEU A 103 -9.99 -15.56 1.18
C LEU A 103 -9.38 -16.96 1.14
N ILE A 104 -9.38 -17.58 -0.03
CA ILE A 104 -8.79 -18.92 -0.22
C ILE A 104 -7.32 -18.79 -0.57
N GLN A 105 -7.01 -17.97 -1.58
CA GLN A 105 -5.65 -17.81 -2.08
C GLN A 105 -5.52 -16.51 -2.88
N THR A 106 -4.33 -15.88 -2.84
CA THR A 106 -3.94 -14.85 -3.80
C THR A 106 -3.35 -15.52 -5.05
N THR A 107 -3.97 -15.30 -6.20
CA THR A 107 -3.54 -15.90 -7.48
C THR A 107 -2.56 -15.02 -8.23
N HIS A 108 -2.69 -13.70 -8.11
CA HIS A 108 -1.84 -12.73 -8.80
C HIS A 108 -1.72 -11.43 -7.99
N THR A 109 -0.62 -10.70 -8.15
CA THR A 109 -0.41 -9.39 -7.52
C THR A 109 0.19 -8.45 -8.54
N ASP A 110 -0.53 -7.35 -8.80
CA ASP A 110 -0.01 -6.23 -9.58
C ASP A 110 0.57 -5.18 -8.64
N VAL A 111 1.73 -4.62 -9.02
CA VAL A 111 2.40 -3.55 -8.28
C VAL A 111 2.77 -2.44 -9.26
N ARG A 112 2.45 -1.20 -8.92
CA ARG A 112 2.88 -0.03 -9.71
C ARG A 112 3.26 1.14 -8.83
N ARG A 113 4.23 1.94 -9.29
CA ARG A 113 4.56 3.25 -8.69
C ARG A 113 3.47 4.24 -9.10
N VAL A 114 2.87 4.93 -8.13
CA VAL A 114 1.86 5.96 -8.36
C VAL A 114 2.38 7.33 -7.96
N PRO A 115 1.91 8.43 -8.59
CA PRO A 115 2.22 9.77 -8.11
C PRO A 115 1.65 9.98 -6.70
N LYS A 116 2.38 10.70 -5.85
CA LYS A 116 1.81 11.25 -4.61
C LYS A 116 0.85 12.37 -5.01
N GLU A 117 -0.45 12.21 -4.71
CA GLU A 117 -1.39 13.33 -4.81
C GLU A 117 -0.82 14.49 -3.99
N ARG A 118 -0.73 15.67 -4.60
CA ARG A 118 -0.39 16.88 -3.87
C ARG A 118 -1.67 17.28 -3.14
N ASP A 119 -1.63 17.28 -1.82
CA ASP A 119 -2.62 18.00 -1.03
C ASP A 119 -2.46 19.48 -1.40
N ASP A 120 -3.42 20.01 -2.17
CA ASP A 120 -3.55 21.44 -2.50
C ASP A 120 -3.98 22.25 -1.27
#